data_AF-A0A6M6E4J9-F1
#
_entry.id   AF-A0A6M6E4J9-F1
#
_cell.length_a   1.000
_cell.length_b   1.000
_cell.length_c   1.000
_cell.angle_alpha   90.00
_cell.angle_beta   90.00
_cell.angle_gamma   90.00
#
_symmetry.space_group_name_H-M   'P 1'
#
loop_
_entity.id
_entity.type
_entity.pdbx_description
1 polymer ?
#
loop_
_entity_poly.entity_id
_entity_poly.type
_entity_poly.pdbx_seq_one_letter_code
_entity_poly.pdbx_strand_id
1 'polypeptide(L)'
;MKLTKKEVWQKIKQRPFKFPLKEEVFSLIEENFDRVDFVIDHVGIRDFLFIVEDTPNLLAFTANLFTTINVACEKDYSFKKNLELSLYKYNSDASSSLKALKELFKETERMLYIGVGFKESQKIDEAKFTEEILSGKYGTQEEVLKALRKFPEWYSSYAKDPKDIQFITVKAEKFIRDVLQPLEKYSIKNRIDNILMKQELTEKDKVLLKALMTYIKK
;
A
#
# COMPACT_ATOMS: atom_id res chain seq x y z
N MET A 1 22.54 8.07 10.02
CA MET A 1 21.32 8.31 10.83
C MET A 1 20.12 8.04 9.94
N LYS A 2 19.19 7.18 10.35
CA LYS A 2 18.00 6.84 9.53
C LYS A 2 17.02 8.02 9.57
N LEU A 3 16.61 8.53 8.41
CA LEU A 3 15.65 9.62 8.33
C LEU A 3 14.25 9.19 8.81
N THR A 4 13.48 10.12 9.32
CA THR A 4 12.05 9.97 9.62
C THR A 4 11.21 10.06 8.33
N LYS A 5 9.98 9.54 8.39
CA LYS A 5 9.00 9.64 7.28
C LYS A 5 8.80 11.09 6.81
N LYS A 6 8.72 12.03 7.76
CA LYS A 6 8.56 13.46 7.48
C LYS A 6 9.77 14.02 6.74
N GLU A 7 10.99 13.70 7.18
CA GLU A 7 12.22 14.18 6.51
C GLU A 7 12.36 13.62 5.09
N VAL A 8 12.01 12.34 4.89
CA VAL A 8 11.96 11.73 3.55
C VAL A 8 10.96 12.44 2.66
N TRP A 9 9.75 12.72 3.15
CA TRP A 9 8.75 13.48 2.40
C TRP A 9 9.21 14.89 2.04
N GLN A 10 9.85 15.62 2.97
CA GLN A 10 10.40 16.94 2.64
C GLN A 10 11.47 16.87 1.54
N LYS A 11 12.35 15.85 1.58
CA LYS A 11 13.33 15.63 0.52
C LYS A 11 12.68 15.27 -0.82
N ILE A 12 11.59 14.51 -0.82
CA ILE A 12 10.80 14.22 -2.03
C ILE A 12 10.26 15.54 -2.58
N LYS A 13 9.53 16.34 -1.79
CA LYS A 13 8.93 17.60 -2.26
C LYS A 13 9.92 18.63 -2.83
N GLN A 14 11.19 18.57 -2.44
CA GLN A 14 12.26 19.41 -2.99
C GLN A 14 12.71 18.99 -4.40
N ARG A 15 12.31 17.80 -4.88
CA ARG A 15 12.57 17.33 -6.24
C ARG A 15 11.60 17.95 -7.24
N PRO A 16 12.02 18.17 -8.49
CA PRO A 16 11.12 18.66 -9.53
C PRO A 16 10.13 17.57 -9.92
N PHE A 17 8.83 17.87 -9.92
CA PHE A 17 7.77 16.96 -10.40
C PHE A 17 6.92 17.68 -11.42
N LYS A 18 6.63 17.01 -12.56
CA LYS A 18 5.83 17.56 -13.65
C LYS A 18 4.75 16.57 -14.08
N PHE A 19 3.68 16.50 -13.29
CA PHE A 19 2.48 15.73 -13.60
C PHE A 19 1.21 16.55 -13.29
N PRO A 20 0.08 16.30 -13.98
CA PRO A 20 -1.16 17.03 -13.74
C PRO A 20 -1.69 16.81 -12.32
N LEU A 21 -2.31 17.84 -11.73
CA LEU A 21 -2.91 17.81 -10.38
C LEU A 21 -1.89 17.53 -9.25
N LYS A 22 -0.62 17.90 -9.45
CA LYS A 22 0.46 17.70 -8.47
C LYS A 22 0.12 18.26 -7.10
N GLU A 23 -0.33 19.51 -7.03
CA GLU A 23 -0.59 20.18 -5.76
C GLU A 23 -1.75 19.51 -5.00
N GLU A 24 -2.78 19.07 -5.70
CA GLU A 24 -3.92 18.34 -5.13
C GLU A 24 -3.52 16.96 -4.62
N VAL A 25 -2.69 16.23 -5.38
CA VAL A 25 -2.16 14.93 -4.95
C VAL A 25 -1.27 15.09 -3.73
N PHE A 26 -0.38 16.09 -3.72
CA PHE A 26 0.53 16.34 -2.60
C PHE A 26 -0.22 16.80 -1.35
N SER A 27 -1.22 17.67 -1.50
CA SER A 27 -2.08 18.10 -0.39
C SER A 27 -2.82 16.91 0.22
N LEU A 28 -3.40 16.04 -0.61
CA LEU A 28 -4.10 14.84 -0.14
C LEU A 28 -3.18 13.88 0.63
N ILE A 29 -1.92 13.73 0.21
CA ILE A 29 -0.90 12.95 0.91
C ILE A 29 -0.60 13.56 2.28
N GLU A 30 -0.50 14.88 2.38
CA GLU A 30 -0.19 15.58 3.63
C GLU A 30 -1.35 15.55 4.63
N GLU A 31 -2.58 15.68 4.15
CA GLU A 31 -3.80 15.56 4.95
C GLU A 31 -3.95 14.16 5.57
N ASN A 32 -3.47 13.12 4.87
CA ASN A 32 -3.59 11.71 5.27
C ASN A 32 -2.22 11.08 5.58
N PHE A 33 -1.26 11.89 6.05
CA PHE A 33 0.14 11.47 6.11
C PHE A 33 0.40 10.32 7.08
N ASP A 34 -0.43 10.15 8.11
CA ASP A 34 -0.41 9.00 9.01
C ASP A 34 -0.66 7.69 8.26
N ARG A 35 -1.52 7.73 7.24
CA ARG A 35 -1.92 6.60 6.39
C ARG A 35 -1.15 6.46 5.09
N VAL A 36 0.06 7.03 5.02
CA VAL A 36 0.98 6.95 3.88
C VAL A 36 2.31 6.33 4.29
N ASP A 37 2.92 5.52 3.41
CA ASP A 37 4.31 5.06 3.55
C ASP A 37 5.04 4.95 2.20
N PHE A 38 6.38 4.89 2.22
CA PHE A 38 7.20 4.89 1.01
C PHE A 38 7.79 3.52 0.70
N VAL A 39 7.78 3.15 -0.59
CA VAL A 39 8.23 1.84 -1.07
C VAL A 39 9.08 1.97 -2.32
N ILE A 40 9.88 0.95 -2.61
CA ILE A 40 10.77 0.94 -3.80
C ILE A 40 10.12 0.32 -5.04
N ASP A 41 8.98 -0.36 -4.87
CA ASP A 41 8.26 -1.03 -5.97
C ASP A 41 6.78 -1.21 -5.64
N HIS A 42 6.00 -1.56 -6.66
CA HIS A 42 4.54 -1.65 -6.62
C HIS A 42 4.00 -3.08 -6.62
N VAL A 43 4.81 -4.06 -7.08
CA VAL A 43 4.36 -5.46 -7.21
C VAL A 43 4.14 -6.07 -5.83
N GLY A 44 2.95 -6.64 -5.63
CA GLY A 44 2.55 -7.19 -4.34
C GLY A 44 2.00 -6.14 -3.36
N ILE A 45 1.69 -4.93 -3.83
CA ILE A 45 1.05 -3.88 -3.05
C ILE A 45 -0.41 -3.73 -3.47
N ARG A 46 -1.28 -3.56 -2.46
CA ARG A 46 -2.73 -3.43 -2.66
C ARG A 46 -3.16 -2.03 -3.11
N ASP A 47 -2.63 -0.99 -2.49
CA ASP A 47 -3.00 0.40 -2.72
C ASP A 47 -1.73 1.23 -2.92
N PHE A 48 -1.46 1.59 -4.17
CA PHE A 48 -0.19 2.17 -4.58
C PHE A 48 -0.35 3.40 -5.48
N LEU A 49 0.54 4.37 -5.28
CA LEU A 49 0.73 5.55 -6.12
C LEU A 49 2.20 5.61 -6.57
N PHE A 50 2.41 5.78 -7.87
CA PHE A 50 3.71 6.13 -8.43
C PHE A 50 3.73 7.58 -8.88
N ILE A 51 4.83 8.28 -8.58
CA ILE A 51 5.12 9.62 -9.10
C ILE A 51 6.56 9.69 -9.59
N VAL A 52 6.80 10.44 -10.66
CA VAL A 52 8.12 10.52 -11.31
C VAL A 52 8.69 11.93 -11.21
N GLU A 53 9.94 12.01 -10.75
CA GLU A 53 10.75 13.24 -10.80
C GLU A 53 10.92 13.67 -12.26
N ASP A 54 10.72 14.95 -12.54
CA ASP A 54 10.93 15.51 -13.87
C ASP A 54 12.38 15.30 -14.31
N THR A 55 12.54 14.67 -15.47
CA THR A 55 13.81 14.12 -15.92
C THR A 55 13.88 14.13 -17.45
N PRO A 56 15.04 14.35 -18.08
CA PRO A 56 15.17 14.35 -19.53
C PRO A 56 14.76 13.04 -20.21
N ASN A 57 14.82 11.90 -19.48
CA ASN A 57 14.49 10.58 -20.01
C ASN A 57 13.19 10.04 -19.40
N LEU A 58 12.06 10.74 -19.58
CA LEU A 58 10.75 10.28 -19.07
C LEU A 58 10.35 8.90 -19.65
N LEU A 59 10.84 8.55 -20.84
CA LEU A 59 10.61 7.25 -21.48
C LEU A 59 11.19 6.07 -20.69
N ALA A 60 12.08 6.31 -19.72
CA ALA A 60 12.53 5.29 -18.78
C ALA A 60 11.43 4.84 -17.80
N PHE A 61 10.31 5.56 -17.73
CA PHE A 61 9.15 5.24 -16.91
C PHE A 61 7.90 5.06 -17.77
N THR A 62 6.99 4.20 -17.32
CA THR A 62 5.75 3.91 -18.05
C THR A 62 4.74 5.05 -18.00
N ALA A 63 4.81 5.91 -16.97
CA ALA A 63 4.02 7.13 -16.82
C ALA A 63 4.63 8.07 -15.78
N ASN A 64 4.32 9.37 -15.87
CA ASN A 64 4.74 10.38 -14.88
C ASN A 64 3.99 10.24 -13.54
N LEU A 65 2.79 9.66 -13.60
CA LEU A 65 1.96 9.31 -12.46
C LEU A 65 1.12 8.08 -12.84
N PHE A 66 0.98 7.13 -11.92
CA PHE A 66 -0.08 6.12 -12.01
C PHE A 66 -0.48 5.62 -10.63
N THR A 67 -1.65 5.00 -10.55
CA THR A 67 -2.14 4.32 -9.35
C THR A 67 -2.53 2.89 -9.65
N THR A 68 -2.45 2.04 -8.63
CA THR A 68 -3.06 0.71 -8.60
C THR A 68 -3.74 0.56 -7.24
N ILE A 69 -5.06 0.80 -7.21
CA ILE A 69 -5.85 0.84 -5.97
C ILE A 69 -6.71 -0.41 -5.86
N ASN A 70 -6.78 -0.97 -4.65
CA ASN A 70 -7.53 -2.16 -4.32
C ASN A 70 -7.17 -3.37 -5.20
N VAL A 71 -5.87 -3.60 -5.39
CA VAL A 71 -5.34 -4.77 -6.10
C VAL A 71 -5.52 -6.02 -5.25
N ALA A 72 -6.09 -7.07 -5.83
CA ALA A 72 -6.26 -8.37 -5.16
C ALA A 72 -4.98 -9.21 -5.11
N CYS A 73 -3.87 -8.57 -4.73
CA CYS A 73 -2.57 -9.21 -4.55
C CYS A 73 -2.52 -10.00 -3.24
N GLU A 74 -1.70 -11.05 -3.23
CA GLU A 74 -1.43 -11.86 -2.03
C GLU A 74 0.08 -12.03 -1.85
N LYS A 75 0.52 -12.24 -0.60
CA LYS A 75 1.95 -12.30 -0.27
C LYS A 75 2.62 -13.59 -0.72
N ASP A 76 1.85 -14.66 -0.82
CA ASP A 76 2.28 -15.98 -1.27
C ASP A 76 2.19 -16.16 -2.79
N TYR A 77 1.61 -15.19 -3.51
CA TYR A 77 1.59 -15.21 -4.96
C TYR A 77 2.98 -14.93 -5.54
N SER A 78 3.25 -15.59 -6.67
CA SER A 78 4.46 -15.31 -7.44
C SER A 78 4.51 -13.85 -7.89
N PHE A 79 5.71 -13.33 -8.09
CA PHE A 79 5.92 -11.99 -8.62
C PHE A 79 5.10 -11.74 -9.90
N LYS A 80 5.18 -12.66 -10.86
CA LYS A 80 4.43 -12.60 -12.13
C LYS A 80 2.93 -12.44 -11.89
N LYS A 81 2.36 -13.22 -10.97
CA LYS A 81 0.93 -13.16 -10.68
C LYS A 81 0.52 -11.81 -10.07
N ASN A 82 1.31 -11.31 -9.13
CA ASN A 82 1.05 -10.00 -8.52
C ASN A 82 1.24 -8.85 -9.51
N LEU A 83 2.17 -8.96 -10.44
CA LEU A 83 2.36 -7.99 -11.52
C LEU A 83 1.14 -7.95 -12.45
N GLU A 84 0.65 -9.10 -12.91
CA GLU A 84 -0.57 -9.21 -13.73
C GLU A 84 -1.77 -8.54 -13.06
N LEU A 85 -1.97 -8.78 -11.76
CA LEU A 85 -3.05 -8.20 -10.98
C LEU A 85 -2.92 -6.67 -10.84
N SER A 86 -1.69 -6.18 -10.63
CA SER A 86 -1.40 -4.76 -10.57
C SER A 86 -1.69 -4.08 -11.91
N LEU A 87 -1.24 -4.67 -13.02
CA LEU A 87 -1.49 -4.16 -14.37
C LEU A 87 -2.99 -4.09 -14.71
N TYR A 88 -3.79 -5.04 -14.22
CA TYR A 88 -5.25 -5.00 -14.38
C TYR A 88 -5.92 -3.80 -13.70
N LYS A 89 -5.30 -3.25 -12.64
CA LYS A 89 -5.75 -2.07 -11.90
C LYS A 89 -4.99 -0.80 -12.28
N TYR A 90 -4.11 -0.87 -13.27
CA TYR A 90 -3.27 0.25 -13.69
C TYR A 90 -4.10 1.42 -14.17
N ASN A 91 -3.86 2.59 -13.58
CA ASN A 91 -4.50 3.82 -13.97
C ASN A 91 -3.49 4.96 -14.01
N SER A 92 -3.20 5.49 -15.20
CA SER A 92 -2.29 6.62 -15.40
C SER A 92 -2.99 7.96 -15.69
N ASP A 93 -4.32 7.99 -15.70
CA ASP A 93 -5.05 9.25 -15.83
C ASP A 93 -5.09 9.98 -14.48
N ALA A 94 -4.69 11.25 -14.47
CA ALA A 94 -4.50 12.03 -13.25
C ALA A 94 -5.81 12.27 -12.49
N SER A 95 -6.89 12.57 -13.21
CA SER A 95 -8.20 12.89 -12.61
C SER A 95 -8.81 11.67 -11.94
N SER A 96 -8.84 10.54 -12.63
CA SER A 96 -9.33 9.28 -12.09
C SER A 96 -8.40 8.70 -11.02
N SER A 97 -7.09 8.91 -11.11
CA SER A 97 -6.14 8.57 -10.04
C SER A 97 -6.42 9.38 -8.77
N LEU A 98 -6.57 10.70 -8.87
CA LEU A 98 -6.92 11.55 -7.72
C LEU A 98 -8.27 11.15 -7.11
N LYS A 99 -9.26 10.80 -7.95
CA LYS A 99 -10.54 10.28 -7.48
C LYS A 99 -10.37 8.98 -6.68
N ALA A 100 -9.62 8.01 -7.20
CA ALA A 100 -9.38 6.73 -6.53
C ALA A 100 -8.63 6.91 -5.20
N LEU A 101 -7.68 7.85 -5.13
CA LEU A 101 -6.99 8.20 -3.88
C LEU A 101 -7.94 8.82 -2.85
N LYS A 102 -8.82 9.73 -3.27
CA LYS A 102 -9.84 10.32 -2.38
C LYS A 102 -10.80 9.26 -1.85
N GLU A 103 -11.24 8.33 -2.70
CA GLU A 103 -12.11 7.21 -2.31
C GLU A 103 -11.39 6.29 -1.31
N LEU A 104 -10.12 5.95 -1.53
CA LEU A 104 -9.32 5.15 -0.60
C LEU A 104 -9.30 5.73 0.83
N PHE A 105 -8.98 7.03 0.94
CA PHE A 105 -8.87 7.69 2.25
C PHE A 105 -10.23 7.89 2.92
N LYS A 106 -11.27 8.19 2.13
CA LYS A 106 -12.64 8.42 2.65
C LYS A 106 -13.34 7.14 3.09
N GLU A 107 -13.16 6.04 2.37
CA GLU A 107 -13.99 4.84 2.52
C GLU A 107 -13.32 3.72 3.32
N THR A 108 -12.01 3.82 3.55
CA THR A 108 -11.25 2.75 4.22
C THR A 108 -10.26 3.35 5.20
N GLU A 109 -9.71 2.51 6.09
CA GLU A 109 -8.57 2.85 6.98
C GLU A 109 -7.23 2.32 6.43
N ARG A 110 -7.18 1.95 5.14
CA ARG A 110 -5.99 1.34 4.53
C ARG A 110 -4.87 2.35 4.32
N MET A 111 -3.65 1.85 4.29
CA MET A 111 -2.44 2.60 3.95
C MET A 111 -2.33 2.79 2.43
N LEU A 112 -1.92 3.98 1.99
CA LEU A 112 -1.41 4.21 0.64
C LEU A 112 0.11 4.07 0.64
N TYR A 113 0.64 3.25 -0.27
CA TYR A 113 2.09 3.14 -0.49
C TYR A 113 2.51 3.96 -1.69
N ILE A 114 3.59 4.71 -1.56
CA ILE A 114 4.08 5.62 -2.60
C ILE A 114 5.44 5.18 -3.08
N GLY A 115 5.57 4.95 -4.38
CA GLY A 115 6.84 4.79 -5.07
C GLY A 115 7.21 6.06 -5.82
N VAL A 116 8.51 6.37 -5.84
CA VAL A 116 9.03 7.54 -6.55
C VAL A 116 10.04 7.10 -7.60
N GLY A 117 9.80 7.48 -8.85
CA GLY A 117 10.75 7.35 -9.95
C GLY A 117 11.74 8.50 -9.92
N PHE A 118 12.93 8.28 -9.39
CA PHE A 118 13.98 9.30 -9.34
C PHE A 118 14.80 9.32 -10.63
N LYS A 119 15.37 10.47 -10.99
CA LYS A 119 16.31 10.54 -12.13
C LYS A 119 17.52 9.60 -11.95
N GLU A 120 17.93 9.35 -10.71
CA GLU A 120 19.00 8.42 -10.36
C GLU A 120 18.66 6.97 -10.76
N SER A 121 17.37 6.61 -10.78
CA SER A 121 16.87 5.27 -11.15
C SER A 121 17.04 4.94 -12.63
N GLN A 122 17.44 5.91 -13.46
CA GLN A 122 17.62 5.76 -14.90
C GLN A 122 19.04 5.31 -15.30
N LYS A 123 20.00 5.37 -14.37
CA LYS A 123 21.39 5.01 -14.65
C LYS A 123 21.58 3.50 -14.56
N ILE A 124 21.27 2.79 -15.64
CA ILE A 124 21.65 1.39 -15.83
C ILE A 124 23.15 1.34 -16.13
N ASP A 125 23.88 0.52 -15.38
CA ASP A 125 25.28 0.19 -15.67
C ASP A 125 25.29 -0.98 -16.66
N GLU A 126 25.36 -0.68 -17.95
CA GLU A 126 25.21 -1.65 -19.04
C GLU A 126 26.26 -2.78 -18.98
N ALA A 127 27.50 -2.47 -18.58
CA ALA A 127 28.57 -3.46 -18.48
C ALA A 127 28.31 -4.46 -17.36
N LYS A 128 27.95 -3.97 -16.17
CA LYS A 128 27.54 -4.83 -15.04
C LYS A 128 26.27 -5.63 -15.36
N PHE A 129 25.34 -5.03 -16.11
CA PHE A 129 24.10 -5.66 -16.55
C PHE A 129 24.34 -6.87 -17.46
N THR A 130 25.22 -6.72 -18.45
CA THR A 130 25.58 -7.83 -19.35
C THR A 130 26.22 -8.97 -18.58
N GLU A 131 27.13 -8.69 -17.65
CA GLU A 131 27.79 -9.72 -16.83
C GLU A 131 26.80 -10.48 -15.93
N GLU A 132 25.91 -9.77 -15.22
CA GLU A 132 24.96 -10.41 -14.32
C GLU A 132 23.89 -11.24 -15.05
N ILE A 133 23.43 -10.81 -16.24
CA ILE A 133 22.52 -11.61 -17.08
C ILE A 133 23.21 -12.87 -17.57
N LEU A 134 24.42 -12.74 -18.12
CA LEU A 134 25.18 -13.88 -18.66
C LEU A 134 25.51 -14.91 -17.56
N SER A 135 25.60 -14.48 -16.30
CA SER A 135 25.81 -15.36 -15.15
C SER A 135 24.57 -16.17 -14.72
N GLY A 136 23.39 -15.92 -15.29
CA GLY A 136 22.15 -16.61 -14.91
C GLY A 136 21.65 -16.25 -13.50
N LYS A 137 22.10 -15.13 -12.93
CA LYS A 137 21.82 -14.70 -11.56
C LYS A 137 20.35 -14.39 -11.27
N TYR A 138 19.56 -14.05 -12.30
CA TYR A 138 18.17 -13.62 -12.17
C TYR A 138 17.24 -14.51 -12.99
N GLY A 139 16.04 -14.81 -12.46
CA GLY A 139 15.06 -15.68 -13.11
C GLY A 139 14.13 -14.94 -14.08
N THR A 140 14.04 -13.61 -13.99
CA THR A 140 13.16 -12.77 -14.83
C THR A 140 13.78 -11.40 -15.18
N GLN A 141 13.35 -10.76 -16.28
CA GLN A 141 13.81 -9.42 -16.66
C GLN A 141 13.48 -8.36 -15.60
N GLU A 142 12.31 -8.40 -14.96
CA GLU A 142 11.96 -7.48 -13.88
C GLU A 142 12.84 -7.63 -12.62
N GLU A 143 13.30 -8.83 -12.26
CA GLU A 143 14.25 -9.02 -11.16
C GLU A 143 15.60 -8.36 -11.46
N VAL A 144 16.05 -8.45 -12.72
CA VAL A 144 17.23 -7.74 -13.21
C VAL A 144 17.02 -6.22 -13.07
N LEU A 145 15.88 -5.71 -13.55
CA LEU A 145 15.56 -4.28 -13.48
C LEU A 145 15.50 -3.79 -12.03
N LYS A 146 14.96 -4.57 -11.09
CA LYS A 146 14.91 -4.23 -9.65
C LYS A 146 16.29 -4.14 -9.03
N ALA A 147 17.19 -5.06 -9.36
CA ALA A 147 18.57 -5.04 -8.86
C ALA A 147 19.38 -3.82 -9.34
N LEU A 148 18.95 -3.21 -10.46
CA LEU A 148 19.65 -2.12 -11.12
C LEU A 148 19.05 -0.75 -10.82
N ARG A 149 17.82 -0.68 -10.30
CA ARG A 149 17.21 0.57 -9.87
C ARG A 149 18.05 1.19 -8.75
N LYS A 150 18.68 2.31 -9.06
CA LYS A 150 19.36 3.14 -8.08
C LYS A 150 18.35 4.12 -7.48
N PHE A 151 18.35 4.22 -6.17
CA PHE A 151 17.60 5.22 -5.44
C PHE A 151 18.60 6.13 -4.72
N PRO A 152 18.24 7.39 -4.45
CA PRO A 152 19.01 8.19 -3.51
C PRO A 152 19.16 7.44 -2.18
N GLU A 153 20.37 7.44 -1.61
CA GLU A 153 20.69 6.67 -0.39
C GLU A 153 19.73 6.98 0.77
N TRP A 154 19.34 8.24 0.90
CA TRP A 154 18.37 8.68 1.90
C TRP A 154 16.98 8.05 1.70
N TYR A 155 16.57 7.77 0.46
CA TYR A 155 15.30 7.13 0.15
C TYR A 155 15.39 5.62 0.39
N SER A 156 16.42 4.96 -0.13
CA SER A 156 16.61 3.50 0.04
C SER A 156 16.84 3.11 1.50
N SER A 157 17.41 4.00 2.32
CA SER A 157 17.56 3.75 3.76
C SER A 157 16.23 3.74 4.53
N TYR A 158 15.17 4.33 3.98
CA TYR A 158 13.85 4.42 4.62
C TYR A 158 12.80 3.52 3.95
N ALA A 159 12.69 3.60 2.62
CA ALA A 159 11.63 2.98 1.84
C ALA A 159 11.69 1.45 1.94
N LYS A 160 10.52 0.81 1.99
CA LYS A 160 10.39 -0.64 2.18
C LYS A 160 10.36 -1.38 0.86
N ASP A 161 10.89 -2.60 0.85
CA ASP A 161 10.58 -3.58 -0.20
C ASP A 161 9.15 -4.08 -0.01
N PRO A 162 8.31 -4.17 -1.06
CA PRO A 162 6.95 -4.68 -0.95
C PRO A 162 6.80 -5.99 -0.17
N LYS A 163 7.79 -6.90 -0.29
CA LYS A 163 7.77 -8.19 0.43
C LYS A 163 7.81 -8.03 1.95
N ASP A 164 8.35 -6.93 2.46
CA ASP A 164 8.51 -6.65 3.89
C ASP A 164 7.27 -5.95 4.48
N ILE A 165 6.28 -5.65 3.66
CA ILE A 165 5.09 -4.88 4.04
C ILE A 165 3.98 -5.81 4.52
N GLN A 166 3.47 -5.52 5.71
CA GLN A 166 2.33 -6.22 6.29
C GLN A 166 1.05 -5.42 6.06
N PHE A 167 0.22 -5.88 5.12
CA PHE A 167 -1.14 -5.35 4.91
C PHE A 167 -2.17 -6.48 4.89
N ILE A 168 -3.45 -6.12 5.08
CA ILE A 168 -4.60 -7.02 4.94
C ILE A 168 -4.93 -7.14 3.45
N THR A 169 -4.76 -8.35 2.91
CA THR A 169 -5.07 -8.66 1.51
C THR A 169 -6.58 -8.62 1.26
N VAL A 170 -6.98 -8.52 -0.01
CA VAL A 170 -8.41 -8.51 -0.38
C VAL A 170 -9.09 -9.80 0.07
N LYS A 171 -8.42 -10.95 -0.07
CA LYS A 171 -8.94 -12.24 0.40
C LYS A 171 -9.09 -12.28 1.91
N ALA A 172 -8.10 -11.79 2.67
CA ALA A 172 -8.16 -11.74 4.12
C ALA A 172 -9.28 -10.81 4.62
N GLU A 173 -9.43 -9.62 4.02
CA GLU A 173 -10.51 -8.70 4.37
C GLU A 173 -11.88 -9.30 4.08
N LYS A 174 -12.03 -9.97 2.93
CA LYS A 174 -13.27 -10.69 2.59
C LYS A 174 -13.58 -11.77 3.62
N PHE A 175 -12.59 -12.54 4.05
CA PHE A 175 -12.77 -13.57 5.08
C PHE A 175 -13.16 -12.96 6.43
N ILE A 176 -12.52 -11.87 6.84
CA ILE A 176 -12.87 -11.15 8.07
C ILE A 176 -14.33 -10.71 8.03
N ARG A 177 -14.74 -10.05 6.94
CA ARG A 177 -16.09 -9.50 6.80
C ARG A 177 -17.16 -10.57 6.65
N ASP A 178 -16.93 -11.57 5.80
CA ASP A 178 -17.97 -12.53 5.40
C ASP A 178 -18.05 -13.73 6.37
N VAL A 179 -17.00 -14.01 7.14
CA VAL A 179 -16.93 -15.17 8.04
C VAL A 179 -16.73 -14.76 9.50
N LEU A 180 -15.65 -14.05 9.82
CA LEU A 180 -15.28 -13.79 11.23
C LEU A 180 -16.27 -12.83 11.93
N GLN A 181 -16.64 -11.73 11.27
CA GLN A 181 -17.57 -10.75 11.85
C GLN A 181 -18.97 -11.36 12.12
N PRO A 182 -19.59 -12.14 11.22
CA PRO A 182 -20.83 -12.85 11.54
C PRO A 182 -20.70 -13.84 12.70
N LEU A 183 -19.61 -14.62 12.76
CA LEU A 183 -19.36 -15.56 13.85
C LEU A 183 -19.21 -14.86 15.20
N GLU A 184 -18.51 -13.73 15.22
CA GLU A 184 -18.36 -12.90 16.42
C GLU A 184 -19.72 -12.35 16.87
N LYS A 185 -20.51 -11.78 15.95
CA LYS A 185 -21.86 -11.28 16.24
C LYS A 185 -22.76 -12.38 16.79
N TYR A 186 -22.70 -13.57 16.20
CA TYR A 186 -23.44 -14.74 16.68
C TYR A 186 -23.00 -15.15 18.10
N SER A 187 -21.70 -15.22 18.36
CA SER A 187 -21.15 -15.52 19.69
C SER A 187 -21.60 -14.49 20.74
N ILE A 188 -21.53 -13.20 20.42
CA ILE A 188 -21.99 -12.11 21.29
C ILE A 188 -23.48 -12.23 21.56
N LYS A 189 -24.30 -12.48 20.53
CA LYS A 189 -25.74 -12.68 20.68
C LYS A 189 -26.04 -13.84 21.62
N ASN A 190 -25.41 -14.99 21.43
CA ASN A 190 -25.59 -16.14 22.32
C ASN A 190 -25.19 -15.83 23.78
N ARG A 191 -24.13 -15.04 23.99
CA ARG A 191 -23.73 -14.62 25.35
C ARG A 191 -24.78 -13.69 25.98
N ILE A 192 -25.38 -12.79 25.19
CA ILE A 192 -26.49 -11.94 25.65
C ILE A 192 -27.71 -12.81 25.99
N ASP A 193 -28.11 -13.70 25.08
CA ASP A 193 -29.28 -14.57 25.27
C ASP A 193 -29.09 -15.45 26.52
N ASN A 194 -27.91 -16.03 26.73
CA ASN A 194 -27.57 -16.81 27.93
C ASN A 194 -27.65 -15.99 29.22
N ILE A 195 -27.28 -14.70 29.20
CA ILE A 195 -27.44 -13.82 30.36
C ILE A 195 -28.93 -13.56 30.60
N LEU A 196 -29.68 -13.21 29.55
CA LEU A 196 -31.10 -12.87 29.63
C LEU A 196 -31.99 -14.07 30.02
N MET A 197 -31.55 -15.30 29.78
CA MET A 197 -32.26 -16.52 30.19
C MET A 197 -32.06 -16.90 31.66
N LYS A 198 -31.19 -16.21 32.42
CA LYS A 198 -31.03 -16.46 33.85
C LYS A 198 -32.24 -15.93 34.63
N GLN A 199 -32.73 -16.72 35.58
CA GLN A 199 -33.81 -16.31 36.48
C GLN A 199 -33.43 -15.11 37.35
N GLU A 200 -32.16 -15.03 37.78
CA GLU A 200 -31.60 -13.87 38.48
C GLU A 200 -30.25 -13.48 37.87
N LEU A 201 -30.06 -12.17 37.66
CA LEU A 201 -28.82 -11.61 37.12
C LEU A 201 -27.85 -11.24 38.24
N THR A 202 -26.65 -11.81 38.20
CA THR A 202 -25.56 -11.37 39.09
C THR A 202 -25.03 -10.00 38.67
N GLU A 203 -24.33 -9.29 39.58
CA GLU A 203 -23.64 -8.05 39.21
C GLU A 203 -22.61 -8.25 38.10
N LYS A 204 -21.95 -9.41 38.06
CA LYS A 204 -21.03 -9.78 36.96
C LYS A 204 -21.76 -9.86 35.62
N ASP A 205 -22.98 -10.40 35.62
CA ASP A 205 -23.82 -10.50 34.41
C ASP A 205 -24.26 -9.12 33.92
N LYS A 206 -24.65 -8.21 34.82
CA LYS A 206 -25.03 -6.83 34.48
C LYS A 206 -23.85 -6.05 33.88
N VAL A 207 -22.66 -6.19 34.46
CA VAL A 207 -21.43 -5.57 33.97
C VAL A 207 -21.07 -6.11 32.58
N LEU A 208 -21.10 -7.44 32.41
CA LEU A 208 -20.81 -8.07 31.13
C LEU A 208 -21.84 -7.69 30.05
N LEU A 209 -23.12 -7.70 30.37
CA LEU A 209 -24.20 -7.31 29.45
C LEU A 209 -24.02 -5.86 29.00
N LYS A 210 -23.71 -4.94 29.92
CA LYS A 210 -23.42 -3.54 29.59
C LYS A 210 -22.24 -3.43 28.63
N ALA A 211 -21.15 -4.15 28.89
CA ALA A 211 -19.97 -4.15 28.02
C ALA A 211 -20.27 -4.68 26.61
N LEU A 212 -21.02 -5.79 26.50
CA LEU A 212 -21.42 -6.37 25.21
C LEU A 212 -22.35 -5.44 24.43
N MET A 213 -23.31 -4.80 25.10
CA MET A 213 -24.22 -3.83 24.47
C MET A 213 -23.50 -2.56 24.00
N THR A 214 -22.47 -2.10 24.71
CA THR A 214 -21.61 -1.00 24.25
C THR A 214 -20.77 -1.40 23.04
N TYR A 215 -20.25 -2.63 23.02
CA TYR A 215 -19.48 -3.14 21.89
C TYR A 215 -20.31 -3.21 20.59
N ILE A 216 -21.57 -3.64 20.66
CA ILE A 216 -22.48 -3.71 19.49
C ILE A 216 -22.84 -2.33 18.93
N LYS A 217 -22.82 -1.28 19.77
CA LYS A 217 -23.19 0.10 19.37
C LYS A 217 -22.07 0.89 18.71
N LYS A 218 -20.82 0.41 18.76
CA LYS A 218 -19.68 0.98 18.05
C LYS A 218 -19.61 0.40 16.63
#